data_AF-A0A175RE58-F1
#
_entry.id   AF-A0A175RE58-F1
#
_cell.length_a   1.000
_cell.length_b   1.000
_cell.length_c   1.000
_cell.angle_alpha   90.00
_cell.angle_beta   90.00
_cell.angle_gamma   90.00
#
_symmetry.space_group_name_H-M   'P 1'
#
loop_
_entity.id
_entity.type
_entity.pdbx_description
1 polymer ?
#
loop_
_entity_poly.entity_id
_entity_poly.type
_entity_poly.pdbx_seq_one_letter_code
_entity_poly.pdbx_strand_id
1 'polypeptide(L)'
;PGKTPEAVEEGFLKIIPEGFLRHAHHWLILHGRFVCKARKPDCEHCIIADLCQADEKWCNQPAPLIALPDAPPGPQPLPPGATRPGG
;
A
#
# COMPACT_ATOMS: atom_id res chain seq x y z
N PRO A 1 12.44 -9.69 5.72
CA PRO A 1 11.50 -8.86 6.52
C PRO A 1 12.03 -8.72 7.96
N GLY A 2 11.77 -7.58 8.64
CA GLY A 2 12.24 -7.35 10.01
C GLY A 2 11.69 -8.39 11.00
N LYS A 3 12.50 -8.76 12.01
CA LYS A 3 12.13 -9.80 13.00
C LYS A 3 11.24 -9.26 14.13
N THR A 4 11.22 -7.95 14.33
CA THR A 4 10.41 -7.29 15.36
C THR A 4 9.59 -6.16 14.72
N PRO A 5 8.46 -5.76 15.34
CA PRO A 5 7.65 -4.63 14.87
C PRO A 5 8.45 -3.35 14.69
N GLU A 6 9.37 -3.04 15.60
CA GLU A 6 10.19 -1.82 15.58
C GLU A 6 11.15 -1.83 14.38
N ALA A 7 11.76 -2.98 14.08
CA ALA A 7 12.64 -3.11 12.92
C ALA A 7 11.87 -2.97 11.59
N VAL A 8 10.60 -3.38 11.56
CA VAL A 8 9.72 -3.20 10.40
C VAL A 8 9.33 -1.73 10.24
N GLU A 9 8.95 -1.07 11.34
CA GLU A 9 8.62 0.37 11.35
C GLU A 9 9.80 1.22 10.87
N GLU A 10 11.00 0.99 11.40
CA GLU A 10 12.20 1.72 10.99
C GLU A 10 12.52 1.54 9.50
N GLY A 11 12.29 0.34 8.96
CA GLY A 11 12.42 0.07 7.53
C GLY A 11 11.41 0.89 6.70
N PHE A 12 10.17 0.98 7.16
CA PHE A 12 9.14 1.77 6.46
C PHE A 12 9.44 3.27 6.49
N LEU A 13 9.90 3.82 7.62
CA LEU A 13 10.26 5.24 7.73
C LEU A 13 11.39 5.64 6.78
N LYS A 14 12.29 4.72 6.44
CA LYS A 14 13.40 4.97 5.49
C LYS A 14 12.97 4.93 4.02
N ILE A 15 11.92 4.18 3.69
CA ILE A 15 11.50 3.92 2.31
C ILE A 15 10.33 4.82 1.89
N ILE A 16 9.41 5.09 2.81
CA ILE A 16 8.18 5.84 2.52
C ILE A 16 8.47 7.34 2.65
N PRO A 17 8.22 8.15 1.61
CA PRO A 17 8.39 9.60 1.71
C PRO A 17 7.43 10.23 2.73
N GLU A 18 7.86 11.28 3.43
CA GLU A 18 7.13 11.87 4.56
C GLU A 18 5.67 12.23 4.28
N GLY A 19 5.39 12.79 3.08
CA GLY A 19 4.03 13.16 2.67
C GLY A 19 3.05 11.98 2.63
N PHE A 20 3.55 10.76 2.50
CA PHE A 20 2.76 9.54 2.37
C PHE A 20 2.65 8.76 3.68
N LEU A 21 3.47 9.02 4.71
CA LEU A 21 3.55 8.20 5.93
C LEU A 21 2.17 7.95 6.59
N ARG A 22 1.37 9.01 6.76
CA ARG A 22 0.02 8.91 7.34
C ARG A 22 -0.92 8.03 6.52
N HIS A 23 -0.83 8.09 5.19
CA HIS A 23 -1.73 7.37 4.30
C HIS A 23 -1.27 5.94 4.07
N ALA A 24 0.05 5.72 3.98
CA ALA A 24 0.66 4.42 3.78
C ALA A 24 0.25 3.41 4.87
N HIS A 25 0.21 3.85 6.13
CA HIS A 25 -0.29 3.02 7.22
C HIS A 25 -1.72 2.49 6.96
N HIS A 26 -2.64 3.39 6.57
CA HIS A 26 -4.01 3.01 6.25
C HIS A 26 -4.07 2.07 5.04
N TRP A 27 -3.29 2.34 3.99
CA TRP A 27 -3.24 1.49 2.80
C TRP A 27 -2.79 0.06 3.12
N LEU A 28 -1.73 -0.09 3.93
CA LEU A 28 -1.22 -1.39 4.35
C LEU A 28 -2.26 -2.17 5.18
N ILE A 29 -2.94 -1.51 6.11
CA ILE A 29 -4.00 -2.13 6.92
C ILE A 29 -5.18 -2.57 6.05
N LEU A 30 -5.66 -1.70 5.17
CA LEU A 30 -6.79 -1.99 4.28
C LEU A 30 -6.44 -3.14 3.33
N HIS A 31 -5.22 -3.13 2.79
CA HIS A 31 -4.74 -4.20 1.93
C HIS A 31 -4.70 -5.55 2.67
N GLY A 32 -4.13 -5.60 3.88
CA GLY A 32 -4.11 -6.83 4.68
C GLY A 32 -5.50 -7.31 5.11
N ARG A 33 -6.41 -6.39 5.40
CA ARG A 33 -7.78 -6.71 5.82
C ARG A 33 -8.63 -7.26 4.68
N PHE A 34 -8.52 -6.69 3.48
CA PHE A 34 -9.44 -7.00 2.38
C PHE A 34 -8.83 -7.90 1.30
N VAL A 35 -7.52 -7.83 1.06
CA VAL A 35 -6.83 -8.53 -0.04
C VAL A 35 -5.84 -9.56 0.51
N CYS A 36 -4.77 -9.12 1.18
CA CYS A 36 -3.69 -9.97 1.69
C CYS A 36 -4.03 -10.59 3.06
N LYS A 37 -5.15 -11.31 3.11
CA LYS A 37 -5.68 -11.98 4.30
C LYS A 37 -4.72 -13.07 4.78
N ALA A 38 -4.55 -13.22 6.10
CA ALA A 38 -3.65 -14.20 6.71
C ALA A 38 -3.97 -15.67 6.35
N ARG A 39 -5.22 -15.97 6.01
CA ARG A 39 -5.63 -17.28 5.47
C ARG A 39 -6.36 -17.05 4.15
N LYS A 40 -5.94 -17.77 3.10
CA LYS A 40 -6.47 -17.67 1.74
C LYS A 40 -6.43 -16.21 1.22
N PRO A 41 -5.22 -15.71 0.88
CA PRO A 41 -5.08 -14.37 0.32
C PRO A 41 -5.80 -14.24 -1.02
N ASP A 42 -6.28 -13.04 -1.30
CA ASP A 42 -7.04 -12.72 -2.51
C ASP A 42 -6.12 -12.26 -3.65
N CYS A 43 -5.20 -13.14 -4.06
CA CYS A 43 -4.10 -12.76 -4.96
C CYS A 43 -4.58 -12.25 -6.32
N GLU A 44 -5.72 -12.72 -6.85
CA GLU A 44 -6.30 -12.23 -8.11
C GLU A 44 -6.74 -10.76 -8.03
N HIS A 45 -7.07 -10.26 -6.84
CA HIS A 45 -7.45 -8.87 -6.60
C HIS A 45 -6.28 -8.01 -6.10
N CYS A 46 -5.06 -8.57 -6.07
CA CYS A 46 -3.88 -7.86 -5.58
C CYS A 46 -3.19 -7.08 -6.71
N ILE A 47 -3.07 -5.77 -6.55
CA ILE A 47 -2.41 -4.87 -7.54
C ILE A 47 -0.88 -5.01 -7.59
N ILE A 48 -0.27 -5.73 -6.64
CA ILE A 48 1.18 -5.97 -6.55
C ILE A 48 1.52 -7.48 -6.61
N ALA A 49 0.63 -8.30 -7.16
CA ALA A 49 0.80 -9.75 -7.18
C ALA A 49 2.06 -10.21 -7.94
N ASP A 50 2.43 -9.47 -8.98
CA ASP A 50 3.65 -9.63 -9.77
C ASP A 50 4.93 -9.33 -8.98
N LEU A 51 4.85 -8.44 -7.98
CA LEU A 51 5.97 -8.06 -7.11
C LEU A 51 6.04 -8.89 -5.82
N CYS A 52 4.98 -9.62 -5.48
CA CYS A 52 4.87 -10.36 -4.23
C CYS A 52 5.81 -11.58 -4.20
N GLN A 53 6.61 -11.72 -3.13
CA GLN A 53 7.52 -12.84 -2.90
C GLN A 53 7.04 -13.83 -1.82
N ALA A 54 5.78 -13.72 -1.37
CA ALA A 54 5.23 -14.63 -0.37
C ALA A 54 4.99 -16.03 -0.96
N ASP A 55 5.24 -17.08 -0.17
CA ASP A 55 5.07 -18.47 -0.59
C ASP A 55 3.58 -18.86 -0.68
N GLU A 56 2.71 -18.20 0.10
CA GLU A 56 1.27 -18.46 0.12
C GLU A 56 0.52 -17.85 -1.07
N LYS A 57 1.21 -17.13 -1.96
CA LYS A 57 0.59 -16.57 -3.17
C LYS A 57 0.22 -17.69 -4.14
N TRP A 58 -0.89 -17.50 -4.84
CA TRP A 58 -1.37 -18.45 -5.85
C TRP A 58 -1.58 -17.80 -7.22
N CYS A 59 -1.56 -16.47 -7.30
CA CYS A 59 -1.62 -15.71 -8.53
C CYS A 59 -0.42 -14.75 -8.60
N ASN A 60 0.19 -14.66 -9.79
CA ASN A 60 1.27 -13.72 -10.10
C ASN A 60 0.81 -12.60 -11.05
N GLN A 61 -0.48 -12.60 -11.43
CA GLN A 61 -1.04 -11.55 -12.28
C GLN A 61 -1.61 -10.44 -11.40
N PRO A 62 -1.19 -9.18 -11.61
CA PRO A 62 -1.70 -8.07 -10.83
C PRO A 62 -3.11 -7.71 -11.28
N ALA A 63 -3.94 -7.30 -10.33
CA ALA A 63 -5.26 -6.76 -10.62
C ALA A 63 -5.14 -5.48 -11.49
N PRO A 64 -6.06 -5.26 -12.44
CA PRO A 64 -6.04 -4.09 -13.29
C PRO A 64 -6.25 -2.82 -12.46
N LEU A 65 -5.50 -1.77 -12.77
CA LEU A 65 -5.70 -0.45 -12.19
C LEU A 65 -6.95 0.18 -12.83
N ILE A 66 -8.03 0.27 -12.05
CA ILE A 66 -9.29 0.87 -12.48
C ILE A 66 -9.36 2.30 -11.96
N ALA A 67 -9.61 3.26 -12.85
CA ALA A 67 -9.89 4.63 -12.44
C ALA A 67 -11.25 4.70 -11.73
N LEU A 68 -11.29 5.33 -10.54
CA LEU A 68 -12.55 5.59 -9.85
C LEU A 68 -13.36 6.61 -10.67
N PRO A 69 -14.66 6.38 -10.92
CA PRO A 69 -15.51 7.31 -11.66
C PRO A 69 -15.73 8.60 -10.87
N ASP A 70 -15.43 9.75 -11.49
CA ASP A 70 -15.71 11.17 -11.17
C ASP A 70 -15.63 11.67 -9.72
N ALA A 71 -15.26 10.84 -8.76
CA ALA A 71 -14.89 11.29 -7.43
C ALA A 71 -13.54 12.01 -7.55
N PRO A 72 -13.43 13.28 -7.13
CA PRO A 72 -12.12 13.89 -6.99
C PRO A 72 -11.32 12.94 -6.10
N PRO A 73 -10.11 12.55 -6.50
CA PRO A 73 -9.33 11.62 -5.69
C PRO A 73 -9.29 12.18 -4.28
N GLY A 74 -9.70 11.39 -3.29
CA GLY A 74 -9.63 11.78 -1.89
C GLY A 74 -8.23 12.35 -1.60
N PRO A 75 -8.09 13.27 -0.62
CA PRO A 75 -6.91 14.11 -0.46
C PRO A 75 -5.62 13.30 -0.67
N GLN A 76 -5.03 13.46 -1.85
CA GLN A 76 -3.86 12.66 -2.19
C GLN A 76 -2.70 13.20 -1.36
N PRO A 77 -1.90 12.33 -0.72
CA PRO A 77 -0.63 12.75 -0.17
C PRO A 77 0.17 13.51 -1.24
N LEU A 78 0.62 14.70 -0.87
CA LEU A 78 1.41 15.55 -1.76
C LEU A 78 2.79 14.92 -1.98
N PRO A 79 3.33 14.98 -3.20
CA PRO A 79 4.70 14.54 -3.45
C PRO A 79 5.68 15.35 -2.58
N PRO A 80 6.86 14.79 -2.25
CA PRO A 80 7.84 15.47 -1.42
C PRO A 80 8.20 16.83 -2.03
N GLY A 81 8.09 17.89 -1.22
CA GLY A 81 8.37 19.27 -1.66
C GLY A 81 7.17 20.05 -2.23
N ALA A 82 5.99 19.44 -2.38
CA ALA A 82 4.79 20.17 -2.76
C ALA A 82 4.11 20.79 -1.53
N THR A 83 3.92 22.11 -1.55
CA THR A 83 3.10 22.85 -0.58
C THR A 83 1.62 22.63 -0.86
N ARG A 84 0.81 22.49 0.19
CA ARG A 84 -0.65 22.55 0.04
C ARG A 84 -1.00 23.94 -0.52
N PRO A 85 -1.75 24.05 -1.62
CA PRO A 85 -2.26 25.35 -2.03
C PRO A 85 -3.20 25.88 -0.93
N GLY A 86 -2.89 27.06 -0.39
CA GLY A 86 -3.69 27.74 0.65
C GLY A 86 -3.15 27.68 2.09
N GLY A 87 -1.87 27.37 2.30
CA GLY A 87 -1.17 27.53 3.58
C GLY A 87 -0.16 28.67 3.57
#